data_AF-A0A9W7HQD5-F1
#
_entry.id   AF-A0A9W7HQD5-F1
#
_cell.length_a   1.000
_cell.length_b   1.000
_cell.length_c   1.000
_cell.angle_alpha   90.00
_cell.angle_beta   90.00
_cell.angle_gamma   90.00
#
_symmetry.space_group_name_H-M   'P 1'
#
loop_
_entity.id
_entity.type
_entity.pdbx_description
1 polymer ?
#
loop_
_entity_poly.entity_id
_entity_poly.type
_entity_poly.pdbx_seq_one_letter_code
_entity_poly.pdbx_strand_id
1 'polypeptide(L)'
;MDSDLQVVKGISFKTGQLMEWVKRNRLGAGGFANVYLASVTKPVPRLVAVKYSSSPSPSLQKEYSVLQRFIDCPNIVQCYVEIITIEDGEANPNLLLEYADGEAIY
;
A
#
# COMPACT_ATOMS: atom_id res chain seq x y z
N MET A 1 18.24 -18.37 0.74
CA MET A 1 18.15 -17.53 1.95
C MET A 1 16.77 -16.92 1.92
N ASP A 2 15.83 -17.56 2.59
CA ASP A 2 14.48 -17.05 2.77
C ASP A 2 14.60 -15.98 3.86
N SER A 3 14.69 -14.71 3.45
CA SER A 3 14.63 -13.61 4.40
C SER A 3 13.25 -13.65 5.02
N ASP A 4 13.16 -14.00 6.30
CA ASP A 4 11.92 -14.11 7.07
C ASP A 4 10.91 -13.04 6.63
N LEU A 5 9.92 -13.47 5.86
CA LEU A 5 8.89 -12.61 5.31
C LEU A 5 8.08 -12.05 6.48
N GLN A 6 8.43 -10.85 6.92
CA GLN A 6 7.81 -10.22 8.08
C GLN A 6 6.34 -9.91 7.78
N VAL A 7 5.45 -10.44 8.61
CA VAL A 7 4.05 -10.08 8.60
C VAL A 7 3.91 -8.67 9.17
N VAL A 8 3.49 -7.75 8.33
CA VAL A 8 3.13 -6.38 8.71
C VAL A 8 1.66 -6.35 9.09
N LYS A 9 1.36 -5.63 10.17
CA LYS A 9 0.00 -5.39 10.64
C LYS A 9 -0.31 -3.91 10.53
N GLY A 10 -1.51 -3.59 10.08
CA GLY A 10 -2.00 -2.23 10.05
C GLY A 10 -3.49 -2.16 10.26
N ILE A 11 -3.97 -0.95 10.50
CA ILE A 11 -5.39 -0.67 10.73
C ILE A 11 -5.86 0.25 9.62
N SER A 12 -6.99 -0.08 8.99
CA SER A 12 -7.64 0.82 8.04
C SER A 12 -8.06 2.11 8.74
N PHE A 13 -7.66 3.25 8.17
CA PHE A 13 -8.01 4.56 8.72
C PHE A 13 -9.52 4.80 8.68
N LYS A 14 -10.20 4.28 7.65
CA LYS A 14 -11.63 4.48 7.44
C LYS A 14 -12.50 3.54 8.25
N THR A 15 -12.14 2.26 8.35
CA THR A 15 -13.01 1.23 8.93
C THR A 15 -12.54 0.71 10.30
N GLY A 16 -11.32 1.03 10.72
CA GLY A 16 -10.72 0.44 11.93
C GLY A 16 -10.40 -1.05 11.78
N GLN A 17 -10.55 -1.62 10.58
CA GLN A 17 -10.32 -3.04 10.35
C GLN A 17 -8.81 -3.37 10.41
N LEU A 18 -8.49 -4.44 11.14
CA LEU A 18 -7.16 -5.02 11.14
C LEU A 18 -6.86 -5.67 9.78
N MET A 19 -5.72 -5.30 9.22
CA MET A 19 -5.16 -5.82 7.99
C MET A 19 -3.81 -6.46 8.30
N GLU A 20 -3.55 -7.62 7.69
CA GLU A 20 -2.25 -8.30 7.77
C GLU A 20 -1.76 -8.58 6.36
N TRP A 21 -0.47 -8.37 6.13
CA TRP A 21 0.15 -8.68 4.85
C TRP A 21 1.62 -8.99 5.00
N VAL A 22 2.18 -9.60 3.97
CA VAL A 22 3.58 -9.88 3.83
C VAL A 22 4.16 -8.94 2.77
N LYS A 23 5.09 -8.08 3.17
CA LYS A 23 5.85 -7.21 2.23
C LYS A 23 6.82 -8.09 1.44
N ARG A 24 6.87 -7.91 0.11
CA ARG A 24 7.71 -8.66 -0.82
C ARG A 24 8.69 -7.70 -1.51
N ASN A 25 8.89 -7.87 -2.82
CA ASN A 25 9.83 -7.11 -3.63
C ASN A 25 9.43 -5.64 -3.78
N ARG A 26 10.40 -4.74 -3.83
CA ARG A 26 10.18 -3.34 -4.20
C ARG A 26 9.85 -3.25 -5.69
N LEU A 27 8.71 -2.64 -6.03
CA LEU A 27 8.24 -2.41 -7.40
C LEU A 27 8.81 -1.12 -7.99
N GLY A 28 9.05 -0.11 -7.14
CA GLY A 28 9.60 1.17 -7.58
C GLY A 28 9.77 2.17 -6.46
N ALA A 29 10.27 3.36 -6.80
CA ALA A 29 10.23 4.52 -5.91
C ALA A 29 9.89 5.79 -6.67
N GLY A 30 9.03 6.59 -6.05
CA GLY A 30 8.84 7.99 -6.40
C GLY A 30 9.63 8.89 -5.47
N GLY A 31 9.55 10.21 -5.68
CA GLY A 31 10.31 11.19 -4.90
C GLY A 31 10.03 11.17 -3.38
N PHE A 32 8.88 10.67 -2.94
CA PHE A 32 8.44 10.71 -1.54
C PHE A 32 8.03 9.35 -0.96
N ALA A 33 8.07 8.28 -1.74
CA ALA A 33 7.55 6.98 -1.32
C ALA A 33 8.18 5.83 -2.10
N ASN A 34 8.30 4.69 -1.44
CA ASN A 34 8.64 3.43 -2.06
C ASN A 34 7.35 2.63 -2.31
N VAL A 35 7.30 1.89 -3.41
CA VAL A 35 6.20 0.99 -3.73
C VAL A 35 6.71 -0.44 -3.63
N TYR A 36 6.03 -1.27 -2.85
CA TYR A 36 6.36 -2.68 -2.64
C TYR A 36 5.21 -3.56 -3.12
N LEU A 37 5.53 -4.72 -3.67
CA LEU A 37 4.55 -5.80 -3.81
C LEU A 37 4.27 -6.37 -2.43
N ALA A 38 3.02 -6.68 -2.14
CA ALA A 38 2.64 -7.35 -0.90
C ALA A 38 1.54 -8.38 -1.13
N SER A 39 1.48 -9.36 -0.23
CA SER A 39 0.36 -10.31 -0.15
C SER A 39 -0.42 -10.04 1.11
N VAL A 40 -1.62 -9.50 0.95
CA VAL A 40 -2.59 -9.42 2.04
C VAL A 40 -2.95 -10.84 2.46
N THR A 41 -2.89 -11.11 3.76
CA THR A 41 -3.28 -12.40 4.37
C THR A 41 -4.59 -12.27 5.13
N LYS A 42 -4.92 -11.07 5.63
CA LYS A 42 -6.21 -10.74 6.25
C LYS A 42 -6.71 -9.36 5.82
N PRO A 43 -8.02 -9.18 5.63
CA PRO A 43 -9.10 -10.15 5.84
C PRO A 43 -9.28 -11.15 4.67
N VAL A 44 -8.90 -10.76 3.45
CA VAL A 44 -9.07 -11.58 2.24
C VAL A 44 -7.75 -11.64 1.50
N PRO A 45 -7.21 -12.85 1.23
CA PRO A 45 -5.95 -13.00 0.50
C PRO A 45 -5.97 -12.35 -0.89
N ARG A 46 -4.99 -11.49 -1.16
CA ARG A 46 -4.81 -10.85 -2.48
C ARG A 46 -3.41 -10.25 -2.63
N LEU A 47 -2.96 -10.11 -3.88
CA LEU A 47 -1.77 -9.33 -4.21
C LEU A 47 -2.12 -7.85 -4.34
N VAL A 48 -1.28 -6.99 -3.79
CA VAL A 48 -1.44 -5.54 -3.81
C VAL A 48 -0.09 -4.86 -3.97
N ALA A 49 -0.11 -3.61 -4.44
CA ALA A 49 1.01 -2.71 -4.29
C ALA A 49 0.82 -1.87 -3.02
N VAL A 50 1.83 -1.81 -2.16
CA VAL A 50 1.84 -0.98 -0.95
C VAL A 50 2.74 0.22 -1.20
N LYS A 51 2.14 1.42 -1.18
CA LYS A 51 2.89 2.66 -1.21
C LYS A 51 3.22 3.08 0.22
N TYR A 52 4.52 3.05 0.52
CA TYR A 52 5.09 3.31 1.84
C TYR A 52 5.89 4.61 1.85
N SER A 53 5.60 5.46 2.83
CA SER A 53 6.38 6.67 3.15
C SER A 53 6.90 6.55 4.57
N SER A 54 8.21 6.76 4.76
CA SER A 54 8.86 6.72 6.09
C SER A 54 8.57 7.96 6.94
N SER A 55 7.85 8.94 6.40
CA SER A 55 7.40 10.11 7.15
C SER A 55 5.95 10.44 6.80
N PRO A 56 5.19 11.01 7.74
CA PRO A 56 3.85 11.51 7.45
C PRO A 56 3.94 12.55 6.34
N SER A 57 3.46 12.20 5.16
CA SER A 57 3.51 13.06 4.00
C SER A 57 2.10 13.53 3.65
N PRO A 58 1.83 14.85 3.68
CA PRO A 58 0.55 15.39 3.21
C PRO A 58 0.26 15.02 1.75
N SER A 59 1.28 14.65 0.98
CA SER A 59 1.10 14.17 -0.40
C SER A 59 0.36 12.84 -0.45
N LEU A 60 0.58 11.93 0.51
CA LEU A 60 -0.03 10.60 0.52
C LEU A 60 -1.54 10.69 0.79
N GLN A 61 -1.96 11.55 1.72
CA GLN A 61 -3.37 11.83 2.00
C GLN A 61 -4.07 12.49 0.81
N LYS A 62 -3.39 13.45 0.15
CA LYS A 62 -3.90 14.07 -1.08
C LYS A 62 -4.05 13.04 -2.19
N GLU A 63 -3.07 12.18 -2.36
CA GLU A 63 -3.08 11.10 -3.36
C GLU A 63 -4.25 10.14 -3.12
N TYR A 64 -4.44 9.68 -1.88
CA TYR A 64 -5.63 8.89 -1.51
C TYR A 64 -6.92 9.63 -1.88
N SER A 65 -7.05 10.89 -1.48
CA SER A 65 -8.24 11.72 -1.74
C SER A 65 -8.53 11.89 -3.23
N VAL A 66 -7.48 11.95 -4.07
CA VAL A 66 -7.62 12.02 -5.54
C VAL A 66 -8.02 10.67 -6.10
N LEU A 67 -7.33 9.58 -5.73
CA LEU A 67 -7.62 8.22 -6.23
C LEU A 67 -9.04 7.76 -5.85
N GLN A 68 -9.54 8.15 -4.68
CA GLN A 68 -10.92 7.87 -4.27
C GLN A 68 -11.98 8.51 -5.19
N ARG A 69 -11.63 9.52 -6.01
CA ARG A 69 -12.54 10.11 -7.01
C ARG A 69 -12.61 9.30 -8.31
N PHE A 70 -11.71 8.34 -8.50
CA PHE A 70 -11.57 7.52 -9.70
C PHE A 70 -11.84 6.03 -9.44
N ILE A 71 -12.64 5.74 -8.40
CA ILE A 71 -13.13 4.38 -8.16
C ILE A 71 -13.91 3.92 -9.40
N ASP A 72 -13.75 2.65 -9.76
CA ASP A 72 -14.38 2.00 -10.92
C ASP A 72 -13.94 2.55 -12.30
N CYS A 73 -12.88 3.37 -12.35
CA CYS A 73 -12.27 3.81 -13.60
C CYS A 73 -11.23 2.76 -14.06
N PRO A 74 -11.48 1.95 -15.11
CA PRO A 74 -10.64 0.79 -15.45
C PRO A 74 -9.22 1.14 -15.91
N ASN A 75 -8.99 2.39 -16.33
CA ASN A 75 -7.68 2.87 -16.79
C ASN A 75 -6.89 3.59 -15.69
N ILE A 76 -7.38 3.59 -14.44
CA ILE A 76 -6.74 4.23 -13.30
C ILE A 76 -6.55 3.17 -12.22
N VAL A 77 -5.32 3.08 -11.70
CA VAL A 77 -4.98 2.17 -10.60
C VAL A 77 -5.92 2.39 -9.43
N GLN A 78 -6.58 1.33 -8.99
CA GLN A 78 -7.54 1.41 -7.90
C GLN A 78 -6.84 1.50 -6.54
N CYS A 79 -7.30 2.41 -5.69
CA CYS A 79 -6.84 2.50 -4.30
C CYS A 79 -7.87 1.86 -3.37
N TYR A 80 -7.49 0.74 -2.76
CA TYR A 80 -8.41 -0.03 -1.93
C TYR A 80 -8.58 0.56 -0.54
N VAL A 81 -7.48 0.98 0.10
CA VAL A 81 -7.52 1.41 1.50
C VAL A 81 -6.31 2.27 1.88
N GLU A 82 -6.56 3.30 2.69
CA GLU A 82 -5.54 4.00 3.49
C GLU A 82 -5.40 3.30 4.85
N ILE A 83 -4.18 2.95 5.22
CA ILE A 83 -3.86 2.16 6.41
C ILE A 83 -2.73 2.83 7.21
N ILE A 84 -2.73 2.61 8.52
CA ILE A 84 -1.61 2.97 9.39
C ILE A 84 -0.95 1.68 9.86
N THR A 85 0.37 1.60 9.69
CA THR A 85 1.22 0.54 10.25
C THR A 85 2.04 1.08 11.40
N ILE A 86 2.49 0.17 12.28
CA ILE A 86 3.62 0.45 13.16
C ILE A 86 4.79 -0.36 12.60
N GLU A 87 5.69 0.32 11.90
CA GLU A 87 6.93 -0.26 11.36
C GLU A 87 8.09 0.48 12.02
N ASP A 88 9.09 -0.26 12.52
CA ASP A 88 10.25 0.28 13.23
C ASP A 88 9.92 1.20 14.42
N GLY A 89 8.77 0.96 15.08
CA GLY A 89 8.30 1.75 16.22
C GLY A 89 7.60 3.06 15.84
N GLU A 90 7.47 3.36 14.55
CA GLU A 90 6.81 4.57 14.05
C GLU A 90 5.49 4.26 13.34
N ALA A 91 4.50 5.13 13.56
CA ALA A 91 3.22 5.07 12.89
C ALA A 91 3.34 5.63 11.47
N ASN A 92 3.34 4.75 10.47
CA ASN A 92 3.53 5.11 9.08
C ASN A 92 2.20 4.97 8.29
N PRO A 93 1.72 6.05 7.65
CA PRO A 93 0.58 5.94 6.74
C PRO A 93 1.02 5.26 5.43
N ASN A 94 0.18 4.36 4.94
CA ASN A 94 0.40 3.61 3.70
C ASN A 94 -0.88 3.55 2.87
N LEU A 95 -0.73 3.36 1.56
CA LEU A 95 -1.84 3.07 0.66
C LEU A 95 -1.71 1.64 0.11
N LEU A 96 -2.80 0.88 0.16
CA LEU A 96 -2.93 -0.37 -0.58
C LEU A 96 -3.59 -0.06 -1.92
N LEU A 97 -2.86 -0.37 -2.97
CA LEU A 97 -3.21 -0.14 -4.36
C LEU A 97 -3.38 -1.48 -5.07
N GLU A 98 -4.15 -1.45 -6.14
CA GLU A 98 -4.14 -2.49 -7.15
C GLU A 98 -2.71 -2.76 -7.63
N TYR A 99 -2.37 -4.04 -7.72
CA TYR A 99 -1.13 -4.45 -8.34
C TYR A 99 -1.34 -4.57 -9.85
N ALA A 100 -0.79 -3.61 -10.61
CA ALA A 100 -0.69 -3.71 -12.06
C ALA A 100 0.59 -4.49 -12.41
N ASP A 101 0.43 -5.66 -13.02
CA ASP A 101 1.53 -6.53 -13.46
C ASP A 101 2.12 -6.13 -14.83
N GLY A 102 1.57 -5.09 -15.45
CA GLY A 102 2.04 -4.54 -16.71
C GLY A 102 3.42 -3.88 -16.61
N GLU A 103 4.16 -3.94 -17.73
CA GLU A 103 5.40 -3.19 -17.87
C GLU A 103 5.13 -1.68 -18.02
N ALA A 104 6.16 -0.87 -17.74
CA ALA A 104 6.10 0.55 -18.01
C ALA A 104 5.87 0.79 -19.52
N ILE A 105 4.92 1.65 -19.85
CA ILE A 105 4.72 2.16 -21.20
C ILE A 105 5.73 3.30 -21.45
N TYR A 106 6.64 3.08 -22.40
CA TYR A 106 7.69 4.03 -22.80
C TYR A 106 7.27 4.87 -24.01
#